data_AF-A0A1C6L0B1-F1
#
_entry.id   AF-A0A1C6L0B1-F1
#
_cell.length_a   1.000
_cell.length_b   1.000
_cell.length_c   1.000
_cell.angle_alpha   90.00
_cell.angle_beta   90.00
_cell.angle_gamma   90.00
#
_symmetry.space_group_name_H-M   'P 1'
#
loop_
_entity.id
_entity.type
_entity.pdbx_description
1 polymer ?
#
loop_
_entity_poly.entity_id
_entity_poly.type
_entity_poly.pdbx_seq_one_letter_code
_entity_poly.pdbx_strand_id
1 'polypeptide(L)'
;MSAISIETKKATDLAAIETIADDNLVLVHDGAGLKKMTFANFKAKTVEGTEDKIAPLLFNNAGAHNAIYRGKSLGTSVTTAQYSAISAGTFEDMYIGDYWTINDVVYRIAAFDYYLHCGDTECTKHHVVLVPDTCLYNHVMNDTNTTTGAYVNSKMYKEGLAQAKTTIKAAFSGHVLSKRIYLSNAVSNGRASAGAWCDSEVDLMCEHMVYGNGVFSPVSDGTTVPNNYRVEKSQLPLFQHEPSRICNRATWWLRDVISASNFASVNYYGRAYYYYASDSLGVRPAFAIS
;
A
#
# COMPACT_ATOMS: atom_id res chain seq x y z
N MET A 1 4.72 62.40 -14.15
CA MET A 1 4.91 61.37 -15.21
C MET A 1 6.17 60.61 -14.86
N SER A 2 6.06 59.34 -14.45
CA SER A 2 7.26 58.50 -14.24
C SER A 2 7.72 58.01 -15.60
N ALA A 3 8.87 58.49 -16.06
CA ALA A 3 9.45 58.07 -17.33
C ALA A 3 9.97 56.63 -17.22
N ILE A 4 9.67 55.80 -18.22
CA ILE A 4 10.35 54.52 -18.40
C ILE A 4 11.77 54.85 -18.88
N SER A 5 12.78 54.54 -18.08
CA SER A 5 14.18 54.53 -18.53
C SER A 5 14.38 53.25 -19.35
N ILE A 6 14.45 53.37 -20.67
CA ILE A 6 14.78 52.24 -21.55
C ILE A 6 16.30 52.14 -21.59
N GLU A 7 16.88 51.03 -21.12
CA GLU A 7 18.31 50.75 -21.34
C GLU A 7 18.58 50.67 -22.85
N THR A 8 19.58 51.39 -23.33
CA THR A 8 20.01 51.42 -24.74
C THR A 8 21.06 50.36 -25.08
N LYS A 9 21.32 49.43 -24.16
CA LYS A 9 22.28 48.34 -24.36
C LYS A 9 21.74 47.34 -25.38
N LYS A 10 22.66 46.68 -26.10
CA LYS A 10 22.29 45.51 -26.91
C LYS A 10 21.84 44.40 -25.96
N ALA A 11 20.92 43.55 -26.41
CA ALA A 11 20.41 42.44 -25.60
C ALA A 11 21.53 41.49 -25.12
N THR A 12 22.60 41.33 -25.90
CA THR A 12 23.78 40.53 -25.55
C THR A 12 24.63 41.10 -24.42
N ASP A 13 24.44 42.40 -24.11
CA ASP A 13 25.26 43.14 -23.14
C ASP A 13 24.51 43.34 -21.81
N LEU A 14 23.29 42.76 -21.70
CA LEU A 14 22.50 42.77 -20.48
C LEU A 14 23.09 41.81 -19.45
N ALA A 15 22.99 42.17 -18.16
CA ALA A 15 23.37 41.27 -17.08
C ALA A 15 22.43 40.06 -17.05
N ALA A 16 23.00 38.86 -16.88
CA ALA A 16 22.22 37.65 -16.70
C ALA A 16 21.49 37.68 -15.34
N ILE A 17 20.25 37.19 -15.33
CA ILE A 17 19.48 36.96 -14.10
C ILE A 17 19.24 35.45 -13.96
N GLU A 18 19.50 34.90 -12.78
CA GLU A 18 19.32 33.47 -12.48
C GLU A 18 18.06 33.19 -11.64
N THR A 19 17.51 34.23 -11.02
CA THR A 19 16.27 34.16 -10.23
C THR A 19 15.35 35.31 -10.63
N ILE A 20 14.05 35.02 -10.73
CA ILE A 20 13.01 35.96 -11.16
C ILE A 20 11.88 35.91 -10.13
N ALA A 21 11.48 37.07 -9.62
CA ALA A 21 10.34 37.20 -8.71
C ALA A 21 9.02 37.23 -9.50
N ASP A 22 7.94 36.80 -8.86
CA ASP A 22 6.62 36.67 -9.49
C ASP A 22 6.05 37.99 -10.02
N ASP A 23 6.44 39.12 -9.42
CA ASP A 23 6.04 40.48 -9.78
C ASP A 23 6.91 41.12 -10.87
N ASN A 24 8.03 40.49 -11.24
CA ASN A 24 8.89 40.97 -12.32
C ASN A 24 8.13 40.99 -13.65
N LEU A 25 8.48 41.96 -14.50
CA LEU A 25 7.81 42.17 -15.77
C LEU A 25 8.47 41.38 -16.90
N VAL A 26 7.64 40.66 -17.64
CA VAL A 26 7.98 40.09 -18.94
C VAL A 26 7.38 40.99 -20.01
N LEU A 27 8.21 41.41 -20.96
CA LEU A 27 7.77 42.19 -22.11
C LEU A 27 7.47 41.25 -23.28
N VAL A 28 6.30 41.41 -23.89
CA VAL A 28 5.84 40.57 -25.00
C VAL A 28 5.40 41.47 -26.14
N HIS A 29 5.93 41.22 -27.34
CA HIS A 29 5.43 41.87 -28.55
C HIS A 29 4.44 40.95 -29.24
N ASP A 30 3.16 41.32 -29.28
CA ASP A 30 2.08 40.45 -29.79
C ASP A 30 1.75 40.70 -31.27
N GLY A 31 2.56 41.51 -31.95
CA GLY A 31 2.35 41.91 -33.35
C GLY A 31 1.62 43.24 -33.51
N ALA A 32 0.89 43.70 -32.48
CA ALA A 32 0.28 45.03 -32.44
C ALA A 32 1.10 46.04 -31.60
N GLY A 33 2.00 45.55 -30.75
CA GLY A 33 2.96 46.39 -30.04
C GLY A 33 3.59 45.69 -28.84
N LEU A 34 4.44 46.41 -28.12
CA LEU A 34 5.06 45.93 -26.90
C LEU A 34 4.09 46.06 -25.71
N LYS A 35 3.81 44.94 -25.06
CA LYS A 35 2.96 44.83 -23.86
C LYS A 35 3.78 44.24 -22.71
N LYS A 36 3.24 44.34 -21.49
CA LYS A 36 3.86 43.77 -20.29
C LYS A 36 2.91 42.79 -19.62
N MET A 37 3.48 41.77 -18.98
CA MET A 37 2.79 40.89 -18.03
C MET A 37 3.73 40.58 -16.87
N THR A 38 3.20 40.07 -15.76
CA THR A 38 4.03 39.58 -14.67
C THR A 38 4.61 38.21 -15.01
N PHE A 39 5.74 37.85 -14.40
CA PHE A 39 6.32 36.52 -14.54
C PHE A 39 5.38 35.43 -14.00
N ALA A 40 4.61 35.70 -12.94
CA ALA A 40 3.55 34.82 -12.46
C ALA A 40 2.52 34.48 -13.54
N ASN A 41 2.01 35.49 -14.26
CA ASN A 41 1.04 35.28 -15.33
C ASN A 41 1.65 34.51 -16.50
N PHE A 42 2.92 34.79 -16.83
CA PHE A 42 3.62 34.07 -17.89
C PHE A 42 3.78 32.59 -17.53
N LYS A 43 4.25 32.29 -16.32
CA LYS A 43 4.39 30.94 -15.77
C LYS A 43 3.07 30.17 -15.81
N ALA A 44 1.99 30.78 -15.31
CA ALA A 44 0.65 30.19 -15.35
C ALA A 44 0.20 29.87 -16.78
N LYS A 45 0.43 30.79 -17.73
CA LYS A 45 0.10 30.57 -19.15
C LYS A 45 0.94 29.48 -19.81
N THR A 46 2.18 29.30 -19.36
CA THR A 46 3.11 28.29 -19.92
C THR A 46 2.68 26.88 -19.56
N VAL A 47 2.01 26.70 -18.41
CA VAL A 47 1.49 25.39 -17.95
C VAL A 47 -0.01 25.24 -18.15
N GLU A 48 -0.69 26.25 -18.70
CA GLU A 48 -2.13 26.22 -18.96
C GLU A 48 -2.50 25.02 -19.84
N GLY A 49 -3.56 24.30 -19.44
CA GLY A 49 -4.01 23.07 -20.12
C GLY A 49 -3.11 21.85 -19.88
N THR A 50 -2.05 21.94 -19.07
CA THR A 50 -1.30 20.75 -18.63
C THR A 50 -2.18 19.88 -17.73
N GLU A 51 -2.97 20.50 -16.86
CA GLU A 51 -3.96 19.82 -16.00
C GLU A 51 -4.95 19.00 -16.83
N ASP A 52 -5.49 19.55 -17.92
CA ASP A 52 -6.41 18.84 -18.81
C ASP A 52 -5.76 17.63 -19.50
N LYS A 53 -4.44 17.68 -19.76
CA LYS A 53 -3.70 16.57 -20.37
C LYS A 53 -3.40 15.44 -19.39
N ILE A 54 -3.24 15.77 -18.10
CA ILE A 54 -2.96 14.78 -17.05
C ILE A 54 -4.24 14.26 -16.37
N ALA A 55 -5.33 15.02 -16.38
CA ALA A 55 -6.59 14.66 -15.74
C ALA A 55 -7.14 13.28 -16.17
N PRO A 56 -7.05 12.85 -17.45
CA PRO A 56 -7.46 11.51 -17.86
C PRO A 56 -6.63 10.38 -17.25
N LEU A 57 -5.46 10.69 -16.67
CA LEU A 57 -4.59 9.72 -15.99
C LEU A 57 -4.79 9.73 -14.48
N LEU A 58 -5.55 10.70 -13.95
CA LEU A 58 -5.74 10.98 -12.53
C LEU A 58 -7.21 10.87 -12.15
N PHE A 59 -7.88 9.79 -12.58
CA PHE A 59 -9.24 9.54 -12.12
C PHE A 59 -9.22 9.16 -10.63
N ASN A 60 -10.08 9.80 -9.83
CA ASN A 60 -10.23 9.52 -8.41
C ASN A 60 -11.03 8.22 -8.18
N ASN A 61 -10.39 7.08 -8.41
CA ASN A 61 -10.92 5.74 -8.16
C ASN A 61 -9.81 4.74 -7.83
N ALA A 62 -10.17 3.58 -7.28
CA ALA A 62 -9.21 2.57 -6.88
C ALA A 62 -8.28 2.11 -8.02
N GLY A 63 -8.77 2.01 -9.26
CA GLY A 63 -7.99 1.54 -10.39
C GLY A 63 -6.80 2.44 -10.71
N ALA A 64 -7.04 3.73 -10.87
CA ALA A 64 -6.00 4.71 -11.13
C ALA A 64 -5.04 4.87 -9.93
N HIS A 65 -5.58 4.87 -8.71
CA HIS A 65 -4.77 5.01 -7.50
C HIS A 65 -3.89 3.77 -7.23
N ASN A 66 -4.32 2.57 -7.63
CA ASN A 66 -3.50 1.35 -7.61
C ASN A 66 -2.41 1.32 -8.71
N ALA A 67 -2.49 2.16 -9.73
CA ALA A 67 -1.57 2.16 -10.87
C ALA A 67 -0.32 3.03 -10.66
N ILE A 68 -0.33 3.92 -9.66
CA ILE A 68 0.71 4.92 -9.43
C ILE A 68 1.36 4.70 -8.07
N TYR A 69 2.68 4.50 -8.07
CA TYR A 69 3.49 4.54 -6.85
C TYR A 69 4.04 5.95 -6.62
N ARG A 70 3.94 6.45 -5.38
CA ARG A 70 4.41 7.79 -5.01
C ARG A 70 5.35 7.78 -3.81
N GLY A 71 5.02 7.11 -2.71
CA GLY A 71 5.94 7.00 -1.59
C GLY A 71 6.01 8.21 -0.65
N LYS A 72 5.01 9.11 -0.64
CA LYS A 72 4.98 10.36 0.14
C LYS A 72 4.49 10.12 1.58
N SER A 73 5.03 10.86 2.54
CA SER A 73 4.45 10.92 3.89
C SER A 73 3.12 11.70 3.87
N LEU A 74 2.08 11.10 4.42
CA LEU A 74 0.74 11.67 4.57
C LEU A 74 0.53 12.33 5.94
N GLY A 75 1.54 12.28 6.81
CA GLY A 75 1.53 12.86 8.15
C GLY A 75 1.64 11.82 9.27
N THR A 76 1.38 12.27 10.50
CA THR A 76 1.49 11.47 11.73
C THR A 76 0.15 10.94 12.25
N SER A 77 -0.92 11.19 11.51
CA SER A 77 -2.27 10.69 11.74
C SER A 77 -3.06 10.77 10.43
N VAL A 78 -4.14 10.01 10.32
CA VAL A 78 -5.08 10.11 9.21
C VAL A 78 -6.04 11.27 9.49
N THR A 79 -6.15 12.21 8.55
CA THR A 79 -7.02 13.38 8.72
C THR A 79 -8.49 13.03 8.42
N THR A 80 -9.43 13.83 8.92
CA THR A 80 -10.86 13.69 8.58
C THR A 80 -11.10 13.77 7.06
N ALA A 81 -10.36 14.60 6.34
CA ALA A 81 -10.45 14.70 4.88
C ALA A 81 -9.98 13.41 4.20
N GLN A 82 -8.87 12.82 4.67
CA GLN A 82 -8.38 11.54 4.17
C GLN A 82 -9.39 10.42 4.43
N TYR A 83 -9.94 10.30 5.64
CA TYR A 83 -11.00 9.31 5.90
C TYR A 83 -12.23 9.53 5.01
N SER A 84 -12.66 10.77 4.80
CA SER A 84 -13.79 11.07 3.90
C SER A 84 -13.51 10.63 2.47
N ALA A 85 -12.29 10.85 1.97
CA ALA A 85 -11.87 10.43 0.64
C ALA A 85 -11.76 8.90 0.51
N ILE A 86 -11.34 8.19 1.57
CA ILE A 86 -11.34 6.73 1.64
C ILE A 86 -12.78 6.21 1.58
N SER A 87 -13.66 6.69 2.47
CA SER A 87 -15.04 6.22 2.54
C SER A 87 -15.83 6.51 1.24
N ALA A 88 -15.49 7.60 0.54
CA ALA A 88 -16.10 7.97 -0.75
C ALA A 88 -15.51 7.21 -1.95
N GLY A 89 -14.43 6.44 -1.78
CA GLY A 89 -13.76 5.74 -2.88
C GLY A 89 -13.01 6.64 -3.86
N THR A 90 -12.83 7.92 -3.52
CA THR A 90 -12.12 8.88 -4.38
C THR A 90 -10.60 8.81 -4.17
N PHE A 91 -10.18 8.48 -2.95
CA PHE A 91 -8.77 8.38 -2.55
C PHE A 91 -7.92 9.63 -2.85
N GLU A 92 -8.56 10.80 -2.85
CA GLU A 92 -7.95 12.10 -3.13
C GLU A 92 -6.61 12.29 -2.42
N ASP A 93 -5.58 12.69 -3.17
CA ASP A 93 -4.19 12.87 -2.73
C ASP A 93 -3.57 11.67 -1.96
N MET A 94 -3.99 10.43 -2.24
CA MET A 94 -3.40 9.20 -1.67
C MET A 94 -3.05 8.21 -2.79
N TYR A 95 -1.83 7.69 -2.80
CA TYR A 95 -1.34 6.76 -3.83
C TYR A 95 -0.60 5.57 -3.22
N ILE A 96 -0.34 4.54 -4.02
CA ILE A 96 0.44 3.39 -3.55
C ILE A 96 1.79 3.85 -3.02
N GLY A 97 2.21 3.25 -1.91
CA GLY A 97 3.46 3.58 -1.27
C GLY A 97 3.41 4.81 -0.38
N ASP A 98 2.39 5.66 -0.45
CA ASP A 98 2.23 6.72 0.55
C ASP A 98 2.02 6.12 1.95
N TYR A 99 2.31 6.89 2.99
CA TYR A 99 2.34 6.33 4.34
C TYR A 99 2.03 7.33 5.45
N TRP A 100 1.51 6.82 6.55
CA TRP A 100 1.41 7.53 7.82
C TRP A 100 2.48 7.00 8.78
N THR A 101 3.07 7.88 9.58
CA THR A 101 3.97 7.50 10.68
C THR A 101 3.28 7.75 12.01
N ILE A 102 2.76 6.69 12.63
CA ILE A 102 1.97 6.80 13.86
C ILE A 102 2.68 6.00 14.95
N ASN A 103 3.05 6.66 16.06
CA ASN A 103 3.78 6.05 17.17
C ASN A 103 5.02 5.26 16.71
N ASP A 104 5.87 5.91 15.91
CA ASP A 104 7.11 5.36 15.32
C ASP A 104 6.94 4.18 14.35
N VAL A 105 5.69 3.80 14.02
CA VAL A 105 5.40 2.78 13.00
C VAL A 105 5.00 3.47 11.70
N VAL A 106 5.69 3.10 10.62
CA VAL A 106 5.33 3.51 9.25
C VAL A 106 4.32 2.51 8.69
N TYR A 107 3.09 2.99 8.46
CA TYR A 107 2.01 2.24 7.82
C TYR A 107 1.85 2.68 6.38
N ARG A 108 2.21 1.80 5.45
CA ARG A 108 2.29 2.11 4.02
C ARG A 108 1.07 1.59 3.28
N ILE A 109 0.53 2.43 2.39
CA ILE A 109 -0.57 2.09 1.49
C ILE A 109 -0.12 0.99 0.54
N ALA A 110 -0.79 -0.16 0.67
CA ALA A 110 -0.51 -1.38 -0.04
C ALA A 110 -1.44 -1.60 -1.25
N ALA A 111 -2.70 -1.17 -1.14
CA ALA A 111 -3.72 -1.29 -2.16
C ALA A 111 -4.94 -0.40 -1.83
N PHE A 112 -5.73 -0.07 -2.84
CA PHE A 112 -7.06 0.53 -2.73
C PHE A 112 -8.13 -0.49 -3.14
N ASP A 113 -9.23 -0.60 -2.38
CA ASP A 113 -10.39 -1.48 -2.65
C ASP A 113 -10.05 -2.94 -2.98
N TYR A 114 -8.98 -3.44 -2.38
CA TYR A 114 -8.48 -4.79 -2.64
C TYR A 114 -9.52 -5.87 -2.30
N TYR A 115 -10.34 -5.65 -1.26
CA TYR A 115 -11.38 -6.57 -0.82
C TYR A 115 -12.79 -6.18 -1.28
N LEU A 116 -12.95 -5.12 -2.10
CA LEU A 116 -14.27 -4.65 -2.53
C LEU A 116 -14.96 -5.75 -3.35
N HIS A 117 -16.25 -5.97 -3.09
CA HIS A 117 -17.07 -7.03 -3.68
C HIS A 117 -16.59 -8.45 -3.41
N CYS A 118 -15.80 -8.65 -2.36
CA CYS A 118 -15.32 -9.97 -1.93
C CYS A 118 -15.93 -10.40 -0.60
N GLY A 119 -15.80 -11.69 -0.27
CA GLY A 119 -16.32 -12.31 0.96
C GLY A 119 -17.53 -13.22 0.73
N ASP A 120 -17.86 -14.08 1.69
CA ASP A 120 -19.17 -14.75 1.76
C ASP A 120 -20.29 -13.76 2.08
N THR A 121 -19.97 -12.73 2.86
CA THR A 121 -20.71 -11.49 2.93
C THR A 121 -19.91 -10.41 2.23
N GLU A 122 -20.55 -9.74 1.28
CA GLU A 122 -19.91 -8.74 0.43
C GLU A 122 -19.32 -7.57 1.23
N CYS A 123 -18.05 -7.27 0.99
CA CYS A 123 -17.45 -6.01 1.42
C CYS A 123 -17.84 -4.89 0.45
N THR A 124 -18.74 -4.01 0.89
CA THR A 124 -19.24 -2.85 0.12
C THR A 124 -18.52 -1.54 0.47
N LYS A 125 -17.71 -1.53 1.51
CA LYS A 125 -17.01 -0.33 1.99
C LYS A 125 -15.73 -0.09 1.19
N HIS A 126 -15.57 1.14 0.71
CA HIS A 126 -14.31 1.61 0.16
C HIS A 126 -13.23 1.66 1.24
N HIS A 127 -12.01 1.25 0.89
CA HIS A 127 -10.94 1.09 1.87
C HIS A 127 -9.54 1.19 1.29
N VAL A 128 -8.59 1.44 2.18
CA VAL A 128 -7.15 1.39 1.92
C VAL A 128 -6.54 0.24 2.69
N VAL A 129 -5.82 -0.65 2.02
CA VAL A 129 -5.03 -1.71 2.65
C VAL A 129 -3.69 -1.13 3.07
N LEU A 130 -3.27 -1.41 4.30
CA LEU A 130 -2.05 -0.95 4.92
C LEU A 130 -1.15 -2.12 5.33
N VAL A 131 0.16 -1.92 5.16
CA VAL A 131 1.20 -2.84 5.63
C VAL A 131 2.26 -2.03 6.38
N PRO A 132 2.66 -2.43 7.60
CA PRO A 132 3.80 -1.84 8.28
C PRO A 132 5.10 -2.04 7.48
N ASP A 133 6.00 -1.05 7.45
CA ASP A 133 7.29 -1.19 6.77
C ASP A 133 8.20 -2.25 7.41
N THR A 134 8.05 -2.48 8.71
CA THR A 134 8.83 -3.43 9.50
C THR A 134 7.93 -4.39 10.27
N CYS A 135 8.52 -5.50 10.73
CA CYS A 135 7.84 -6.40 11.65
C CYS A 135 7.55 -5.66 12.96
N LEU A 136 6.33 -5.81 13.50
CA LEU A 136 5.94 -5.14 14.74
C LEU A 136 6.60 -5.80 15.97
N TYR A 137 6.81 -7.11 15.90
CA TYR A 137 7.44 -7.95 16.91
C TYR A 137 7.69 -9.34 16.30
N ASN A 138 8.29 -10.26 17.06
CA ASN A 138 8.44 -11.66 16.66
C ASN A 138 7.46 -12.56 17.41
N HIS A 139 7.00 -13.62 16.75
CA HIS A 139 6.17 -14.66 17.35
C HIS A 139 6.32 -15.98 16.58
N VAL A 140 5.87 -17.09 17.16
CA VAL A 140 5.85 -18.42 16.53
C VAL A 140 4.50 -18.70 15.87
N MET A 141 4.46 -19.60 14.88
CA MET A 141 3.18 -20.09 14.36
C MET A 141 2.53 -21.05 15.37
N ASN A 142 3.31 -21.99 15.94
CA ASN A 142 2.93 -22.93 16.99
C ASN A 142 4.11 -23.24 17.91
N ASP A 143 3.88 -23.81 19.10
CA ASP A 143 4.96 -24.14 20.04
C ASP A 143 5.84 -25.33 19.60
N THR A 144 5.34 -26.15 18.69
CA THR A 144 6.07 -27.28 18.09
C THR A 144 5.96 -27.25 16.57
N ASN A 145 6.76 -28.08 15.90
CA ASN A 145 6.82 -28.17 14.43
C ASN A 145 5.62 -28.90 13.85
N THR A 146 4.44 -28.32 14.03
CA THR A 146 3.17 -28.82 13.50
C THR A 146 2.39 -27.71 12.81
N THR A 147 1.67 -28.08 11.75
CA THR A 147 0.67 -27.24 11.10
C THR A 147 -0.75 -27.75 11.36
N THR A 148 -0.95 -28.70 12.28
CA THR A 148 -2.28 -29.21 12.66
C THR A 148 -3.23 -28.05 12.98
N GLY A 149 -4.40 -28.06 12.33
CA GLY A 149 -5.39 -27.00 12.45
C GLY A 149 -5.12 -25.75 11.58
N ALA A 150 -4.06 -25.79 10.77
CA ALA A 150 -3.67 -24.76 9.81
C ALA A 150 -3.52 -23.38 10.46
N TYR A 151 -3.84 -22.30 9.73
CA TYR A 151 -3.66 -20.93 10.21
C TYR A 151 -4.66 -20.57 11.31
N VAL A 152 -5.97 -20.82 11.11
CA VAL A 152 -7.02 -20.40 12.06
C VAL A 152 -6.84 -21.01 13.45
N ASN A 153 -6.31 -22.22 13.55
CA ASN A 153 -6.08 -22.86 14.84
C ASN A 153 -4.66 -22.72 15.37
N SER A 154 -3.78 -22.02 14.65
CA SER A 154 -2.40 -21.76 15.07
C SER A 154 -2.35 -20.86 16.32
N LYS A 155 -1.24 -20.97 17.07
CA LYS A 155 -0.96 -20.04 18.17
C LYS A 155 -0.84 -18.60 17.68
N MET A 156 -0.27 -18.39 16.49
CA MET A 156 -0.20 -17.06 15.86
C MET A 156 -1.58 -16.41 15.73
N TYR A 157 -2.56 -17.14 15.19
CA TYR A 157 -3.90 -16.59 14.97
C TYR A 157 -4.65 -16.33 16.28
N LYS A 158 -4.59 -17.30 17.21
CA LYS A 158 -5.34 -17.25 18.48
C LYS A 158 -4.77 -16.23 19.46
N GLU A 159 -3.45 -16.09 19.51
CA GLU A 159 -2.74 -15.32 20.53
C GLU A 159 -1.76 -14.32 19.89
N GLY A 160 -0.96 -14.80 18.93
CA GLY A 160 0.16 -14.04 18.37
C GLY A 160 -0.22 -12.74 17.68
N LEU A 161 -1.45 -12.57 17.18
CA LEU A 161 -1.92 -11.31 16.57
C LEU A 161 -2.51 -10.30 17.55
N ALA A 162 -2.67 -10.64 18.83
CA ALA A 162 -3.34 -9.76 19.80
C ALA A 162 -2.62 -8.41 19.97
N GLN A 163 -1.29 -8.44 20.03
CA GLN A 163 -0.48 -7.23 20.12
C GLN A 163 -0.62 -6.36 18.86
N ALA A 164 -0.49 -6.95 17.67
CA ALA A 164 -0.66 -6.20 16.41
C ALA A 164 -2.05 -5.57 16.30
N LYS A 165 -3.11 -6.32 16.64
CA LYS A 165 -4.50 -5.81 16.67
C LYS A 165 -4.62 -4.61 17.61
N THR A 166 -4.03 -4.69 18.80
CA THR A 166 -4.05 -3.59 19.78
C THR A 166 -3.33 -2.35 19.24
N THR A 167 -2.10 -2.52 18.74
CA THR A 167 -1.29 -1.42 18.19
C THR A 167 -2.01 -0.74 17.02
N ILE A 168 -2.54 -1.51 16.08
CA ILE A 168 -3.21 -0.98 14.87
C ILE A 168 -4.54 -0.31 15.23
N LYS A 169 -5.35 -0.90 16.12
CA LYS A 169 -6.60 -0.27 16.56
C LYS A 169 -6.38 1.01 17.36
N ALA A 170 -5.24 1.12 18.07
CA ALA A 170 -4.87 2.38 18.70
C ALA A 170 -4.47 3.45 17.67
N ALA A 171 -3.71 3.06 16.63
CA ALA A 171 -3.26 3.96 15.57
C ALA A 171 -4.40 4.44 14.65
N PHE A 172 -5.40 3.59 14.39
CA PHE A 172 -6.52 3.86 13.49
C PHE A 172 -7.87 3.65 14.20
N SER A 173 -8.03 4.28 15.37
CA SER A 173 -9.17 4.07 16.25
C SER A 173 -10.51 4.29 15.56
N GLY A 174 -11.37 3.27 15.58
CA GLY A 174 -12.70 3.31 14.95
C GLY A 174 -12.71 3.11 13.42
N HIS A 175 -11.55 3.04 12.77
CA HIS A 175 -11.44 2.99 11.30
C HIS A 175 -10.94 1.67 10.74
N VAL A 176 -10.49 0.73 11.58
CA VAL A 176 -10.08 -0.60 11.12
C VAL A 176 -11.30 -1.36 10.58
N LEU A 177 -11.25 -1.72 9.30
CA LEU A 177 -12.31 -2.44 8.62
C LEU A 177 -12.28 -3.93 8.99
N SER A 178 -13.40 -4.42 9.52
CA SER A 178 -13.68 -5.86 9.53
C SER A 178 -14.22 -6.29 8.16
N LYS A 179 -13.63 -7.33 7.59
CA LYS A 179 -14.02 -7.93 6.30
C LYS A 179 -14.06 -9.44 6.41
N ARG A 180 -14.80 -10.08 5.50
CA ARG A 180 -14.89 -11.53 5.42
C ARG A 180 -13.80 -12.09 4.51
N ILE A 181 -12.98 -12.98 5.05
CA ILE A 181 -11.95 -13.71 4.29
C ILE A 181 -12.06 -15.21 4.55
N TYR A 182 -11.57 -16.01 3.60
CA TYR A 182 -11.54 -17.47 3.73
C TYR A 182 -10.15 -17.92 4.16
N LEU A 183 -10.06 -18.62 5.28
CA LEU A 183 -8.80 -19.05 5.90
C LEU A 183 -8.77 -20.56 6.11
N SER A 184 -7.59 -21.17 5.95
CA SER A 184 -7.40 -22.60 6.20
C SER A 184 -7.48 -22.92 7.70
N ASN A 185 -8.21 -23.99 8.03
CA ASN A 185 -8.47 -24.40 9.42
C ASN A 185 -8.16 -25.88 9.71
N ALA A 186 -7.76 -26.66 8.70
CA ALA A 186 -7.36 -28.05 8.86
C ALA A 186 -6.24 -28.43 7.88
N VAL A 187 -5.43 -29.41 8.28
CA VAL A 187 -4.32 -29.96 7.48
C VAL A 187 -4.46 -31.47 7.38
N SER A 188 -4.24 -32.02 6.18
CA SER A 188 -4.12 -33.45 5.93
C SER A 188 -2.91 -33.69 5.03
N ASN A 189 -2.07 -34.67 5.38
CA ASN A 189 -0.85 -35.01 4.64
C ASN A 189 0.04 -33.81 4.31
N GLY A 190 0.17 -32.87 5.27
CA GLY A 190 0.98 -31.66 5.13
C GLY A 190 0.41 -30.59 4.20
N ARG A 191 -0.88 -30.67 3.82
CA ARG A 191 -1.55 -29.71 2.96
C ARG A 191 -2.81 -29.17 3.62
N ALA A 192 -3.16 -27.92 3.34
CA ALA A 192 -4.47 -27.38 3.74
C ALA A 192 -5.59 -28.26 3.14
N SER A 193 -6.52 -28.69 3.99
CA SER A 193 -7.59 -29.65 3.62
C SER A 193 -8.99 -29.11 3.84
N ALA A 194 -9.14 -28.10 4.70
CA ALA A 194 -10.38 -27.36 4.90
C ALA A 194 -10.09 -25.89 5.21
N GLY A 195 -11.12 -25.06 5.07
CA GLY A 195 -11.11 -23.67 5.47
C GLY A 195 -12.48 -23.20 5.93
N ALA A 196 -12.50 -22.00 6.49
CA ALA A 196 -13.70 -21.36 7.00
C ALA A 196 -13.70 -19.86 6.66
N TRP A 197 -14.89 -19.29 6.54
CA TRP A 197 -15.07 -17.85 6.46
C TRP A 197 -14.92 -17.22 7.85
N CYS A 198 -14.03 -16.24 7.96
CA CYS A 198 -13.67 -15.58 9.20
C CYS A 198 -13.83 -14.06 9.08
N ASP A 199 -14.19 -13.44 10.20
CA ASP A 199 -14.06 -11.99 10.34
C ASP A 199 -12.58 -11.67 10.52
N SER A 200 -12.10 -10.75 9.69
CA SER A 200 -10.71 -10.34 9.69
C SER A 200 -10.65 -8.83 9.83
N GLU A 201 -9.87 -8.36 10.79
CA GLU A 201 -9.51 -6.95 10.94
C GLU A 201 -8.02 -6.77 10.59
N VAL A 202 -7.16 -7.54 11.27
CA VAL A 202 -5.71 -7.58 11.11
C VAL A 202 -5.27 -9.03 10.99
N ASP A 203 -4.56 -9.37 9.91
CA ASP A 203 -4.09 -10.74 9.65
C ASP A 203 -2.72 -10.75 8.96
N LEU A 204 -1.97 -11.84 9.13
CA LEU A 204 -0.76 -12.07 8.35
C LEU A 204 -1.09 -12.14 6.86
N MET A 205 -0.22 -11.64 6.00
CA MET A 205 -0.35 -11.77 4.54
C MET A 205 -0.18 -13.22 4.08
N CYS A 206 -0.61 -13.52 2.86
CA CYS A 206 -0.31 -14.79 2.18
C CYS A 206 0.67 -14.60 1.02
N GLU A 207 1.20 -15.69 0.49
CA GLU A 207 2.11 -15.69 -0.66
C GLU A 207 1.55 -14.93 -1.86
N HIS A 208 0.24 -15.04 -2.13
CA HIS A 208 -0.38 -14.33 -3.26
C HIS A 208 -0.33 -12.82 -3.09
N MET A 209 -0.59 -12.30 -1.89
CA MET A 209 -0.48 -10.86 -1.62
C MET A 209 0.95 -10.37 -1.83
N VAL A 210 1.96 -11.18 -1.49
CA VAL A 210 3.37 -10.78 -1.46
C VAL A 210 4.07 -11.00 -2.80
N TYR A 211 3.91 -12.17 -3.41
CA TYR A 211 4.63 -12.65 -4.58
C TYR A 211 3.74 -12.78 -5.83
N GLY A 212 2.44 -12.53 -5.71
CA GLY A 212 1.47 -12.68 -6.81
C GLY A 212 1.13 -14.13 -7.15
N ASN A 213 1.70 -15.10 -6.45
CA ASN A 213 1.43 -16.53 -6.61
C ASN A 213 1.78 -17.30 -5.33
N GLY A 214 1.27 -18.53 -5.20
CA GLY A 214 1.66 -19.46 -4.15
C GLY A 214 2.96 -20.17 -4.49
N VAL A 215 4.11 -19.57 -4.12
CA VAL A 215 5.43 -20.07 -4.49
C VAL A 215 5.72 -21.45 -3.89
N PHE A 216 5.38 -21.63 -2.60
CA PHE A 216 5.54 -22.90 -1.89
C PHE A 216 4.22 -23.62 -1.60
N SER A 217 3.09 -22.89 -1.66
CA SER A 217 1.76 -23.44 -1.45
C SER A 217 1.60 -24.78 -2.20
N PRO A 218 1.14 -25.86 -1.53
CA PRO A 218 0.96 -27.14 -2.19
C PRO A 218 0.08 -27.02 -3.44
N VAL A 219 0.53 -27.53 -4.56
CA VAL A 219 -0.21 -27.46 -5.84
C VAL A 219 -1.07 -28.70 -6.05
N SER A 220 -2.12 -28.56 -6.85
CA SER A 220 -2.93 -29.69 -7.30
C SER A 220 -2.10 -30.63 -8.19
N ASP A 221 -2.20 -31.94 -7.97
CA ASP A 221 -1.42 -32.96 -8.69
C ASP A 221 -2.27 -33.86 -9.61
N GLY A 222 -3.52 -33.46 -9.86
CA GLY A 222 -4.49 -34.23 -10.64
C GLY A 222 -5.26 -35.27 -9.83
N THR A 223 -4.84 -35.56 -8.59
CA THR A 223 -5.55 -36.47 -7.67
C THR A 223 -6.05 -35.76 -6.42
N THR A 224 -5.29 -34.78 -5.94
CA THR A 224 -5.60 -33.98 -4.76
C THR A 224 -5.68 -32.51 -5.14
N VAL A 225 -6.72 -31.83 -4.67
CA VAL A 225 -6.85 -30.37 -4.76
C VAL A 225 -6.70 -29.81 -3.34
N PRO A 226 -5.56 -29.19 -3.00
CA PRO A 226 -5.37 -28.56 -1.70
C PRO A 226 -6.39 -27.42 -1.50
N ASN A 227 -6.87 -27.26 -0.26
CA ASN A 227 -7.80 -26.20 0.10
C ASN A 227 -7.05 -24.85 0.24
N ASN A 228 -6.58 -24.33 -0.89
CA ASN A 228 -5.81 -23.10 -1.01
C ASN A 228 -6.68 -21.90 -1.45
N TYR A 229 -8.00 -22.01 -1.27
CA TYR A 229 -8.95 -20.94 -1.58
C TYR A 229 -8.67 -19.71 -0.73
N ARG A 230 -8.81 -18.54 -1.33
CA ARG A 230 -8.48 -17.25 -0.70
C ARG A 230 -9.26 -16.13 -1.36
N VAL A 231 -9.50 -15.07 -0.61
CA VAL A 231 -10.13 -13.84 -1.13
C VAL A 231 -9.10 -12.96 -1.83
N GLU A 232 -7.85 -13.06 -1.41
CA GLU A 232 -6.72 -12.29 -1.89
C GLU A 232 -6.40 -12.64 -3.35
N LYS A 233 -6.90 -11.79 -4.25
CA LYS A 233 -7.02 -12.05 -5.69
C LYS A 233 -5.74 -11.81 -6.50
N SER A 234 -4.77 -11.07 -5.96
CA SER A 234 -3.55 -10.71 -6.68
C SER A 234 -2.41 -10.30 -5.75
N GLN A 235 -1.22 -10.07 -6.30
CA GLN A 235 -0.19 -9.34 -5.58
C GLN A 235 -0.71 -7.96 -5.15
N LEU A 236 -0.30 -7.49 -3.98
CA LEU A 236 -0.55 -6.13 -3.55
C LEU A 236 0.19 -5.17 -4.51
N PRO A 237 -0.47 -4.12 -5.03
CA PRO A 237 0.16 -3.11 -5.88
C PRO A 237 1.45 -2.52 -5.30
N LEU A 238 1.55 -2.35 -3.98
CA LEU A 238 2.79 -1.93 -3.33
C LEU A 238 3.98 -2.82 -3.68
N PHE A 239 3.81 -4.14 -3.63
CA PHE A 239 4.89 -5.08 -3.91
C PHE A 239 5.14 -5.28 -5.40
N GLN A 240 4.15 -4.96 -6.25
CA GLN A 240 4.34 -4.90 -7.70
C GLN A 240 5.19 -3.69 -8.10
N HIS A 241 4.86 -2.51 -7.59
CA HIS A 241 5.53 -1.27 -7.97
C HIS A 241 6.84 -1.03 -7.22
N GLU A 242 6.94 -1.47 -5.97
CA GLU A 242 8.15 -1.35 -5.15
C GLU A 242 8.52 -2.69 -4.50
N PRO A 243 9.10 -3.64 -5.26
CA PRO A 243 9.47 -4.96 -4.76
C PRO A 243 10.46 -4.92 -3.59
N SER A 244 11.24 -3.85 -3.42
CA SER A 244 12.14 -3.69 -2.27
C SER A 244 11.38 -3.67 -0.94
N ARG A 245 10.07 -3.39 -0.93
CA ARG A 245 9.23 -3.40 0.28
C ARG A 245 8.82 -4.80 0.71
N ILE A 246 9.00 -5.82 -0.15
CA ILE A 246 8.82 -7.23 0.24
C ILE A 246 9.89 -7.59 1.29
N CYS A 247 11.16 -7.26 1.01
CA CYS A 247 12.27 -7.64 1.88
C CYS A 247 13.03 -6.42 2.41
N ASN A 248 12.96 -6.26 3.73
CA ASN A 248 13.70 -5.25 4.50
C ASN A 248 14.81 -5.90 5.35
N ARG A 249 15.41 -7.00 4.87
CA ARG A 249 16.38 -7.84 5.61
C ARG A 249 15.84 -8.45 6.91
N ALA A 250 14.53 -8.53 7.08
CA ALA A 250 13.90 -9.31 8.13
C ALA A 250 13.24 -10.56 7.55
N THR A 251 13.19 -11.62 8.36
CA THR A 251 12.34 -12.79 8.08
C THR A 251 10.99 -12.62 8.77
N TRP A 252 9.90 -12.84 8.05
CA TRP A 252 8.54 -12.66 8.59
C TRP A 252 7.53 -13.66 8.04
N TRP A 253 6.53 -13.94 8.85
CA TRP A 253 5.55 -14.99 8.60
C TRP A 253 4.56 -14.62 7.50
N LEU A 254 4.22 -15.63 6.70
CA LEU A 254 3.02 -15.69 5.88
C LEU A 254 2.11 -16.80 6.42
N ARG A 255 0.81 -16.71 6.14
CA ARG A 255 -0.17 -17.63 6.72
C ARG A 255 -0.33 -18.98 6.01
N ASP A 256 0.29 -19.16 4.85
CA ASP A 256 0.11 -20.38 4.04
C ASP A 256 0.77 -21.61 4.68
N VAL A 257 0.06 -22.75 4.69
CA VAL A 257 0.60 -24.04 5.12
C VAL A 257 1.38 -24.67 3.97
N ILE A 258 2.64 -25.03 4.22
CA ILE A 258 3.53 -25.59 3.21
C ILE A 258 3.74 -27.10 3.38
N SER A 259 3.83 -27.56 4.63
CA SER A 259 4.02 -28.97 4.96
C SER A 259 3.35 -29.32 6.30
N ALA A 260 3.56 -30.53 6.79
CA ALA A 260 3.09 -30.94 8.13
C ALA A 260 3.75 -30.15 9.28
N SER A 261 4.88 -29.49 9.01
CA SER A 261 5.69 -28.80 10.02
C SER A 261 6.00 -27.33 9.68
N ASN A 262 5.68 -26.86 8.47
CA ASN A 262 6.14 -25.57 7.97
C ASN A 262 5.03 -24.65 7.46
N PHE A 263 5.20 -23.36 7.75
CA PHE A 263 4.41 -22.27 7.18
C PHE A 263 5.28 -21.42 6.25
N ALA A 264 4.63 -20.73 5.32
CA ALA A 264 5.28 -19.83 4.39
C ALA A 264 5.86 -18.59 5.10
N SER A 265 6.84 -17.97 4.47
CA SER A 265 7.54 -16.82 5.01
C SER A 265 8.21 -16.02 3.90
N VAL A 266 8.53 -14.77 4.22
CA VAL A 266 9.54 -14.01 3.49
C VAL A 266 10.86 -14.16 4.22
N ASN A 267 11.90 -14.58 3.50
CA ASN A 267 13.23 -14.76 4.07
C ASN A 267 14.06 -13.46 3.96
N TYR A 268 14.95 -13.23 4.94
CA TYR A 268 15.81 -12.04 4.99
C TYR A 268 16.76 -11.84 3.78
N TYR A 269 17.00 -12.87 2.96
CA TYR A 269 17.71 -12.75 1.70
C TYR A 269 16.83 -12.32 0.52
N GLY A 270 15.53 -12.06 0.74
CA GLY A 270 14.60 -11.58 -0.28
C GLY A 270 13.89 -12.65 -1.10
N ARG A 271 14.12 -13.93 -0.79
CA ARG A 271 13.40 -15.04 -1.42
C ARG A 271 12.13 -15.41 -0.65
N ALA A 272 11.14 -15.93 -1.36
CA ALA A 272 10.10 -16.72 -0.71
C ALA A 272 10.75 -17.91 0.00
N TYR A 273 10.22 -18.30 1.15
CA TYR A 273 10.73 -19.44 1.90
C TYR A 273 9.66 -20.05 2.80
N TYR A 274 9.99 -21.11 3.52
CA TYR A 274 9.17 -21.69 4.57
C TYR A 274 10.02 -22.01 5.78
N TYR A 275 9.44 -21.90 6.97
CA TYR A 275 10.13 -22.13 8.24
C TYR A 275 9.33 -23.06 9.12
N TYR A 276 9.99 -23.63 10.13
CA TYR A 276 9.34 -24.53 11.07
C TYR A 276 8.34 -23.76 11.92
N ALA A 277 7.19 -24.35 12.23
CA ALA A 277 6.13 -23.64 12.93
C ALA A 277 6.55 -23.07 14.31
N SER A 278 7.58 -23.65 14.96
CA SER A 278 8.13 -23.14 16.22
C SER A 278 9.23 -22.09 16.08
N ASP A 279 9.61 -21.72 14.86
CA ASP A 279 10.61 -20.65 14.66
C ASP A 279 10.02 -19.30 15.10
N SER A 280 10.83 -18.46 15.74
CA SER A 280 10.42 -17.13 16.16
C SER A 280 10.75 -16.11 15.05
N LEU A 281 9.77 -15.73 14.24
CA LEU A 281 9.93 -14.81 13.10
C LEU A 281 9.03 -13.59 13.23
N GLY A 282 9.26 -12.60 12.37
CA GLY A 282 8.55 -11.32 12.41
C GLY A 282 7.06 -11.44 12.09
N VAL A 283 6.26 -10.67 12.83
CA VAL A 283 4.83 -10.44 12.62
C VAL A 283 4.64 -9.14 11.86
N ARG A 284 4.26 -9.26 10.58
CA ARG A 284 4.05 -8.13 9.67
C ARG A 284 2.68 -8.29 8.98
N PRO A 285 1.59 -7.89 9.65
CA PRO A 285 0.25 -8.12 9.14
C PRO A 285 -0.14 -7.10 8.07
N ALA A 286 -1.23 -7.39 7.36
CA ALA A 286 -1.99 -6.42 6.58
C ALA A 286 -3.35 -6.18 7.24
N PHE A 287 -3.89 -4.98 7.05
CA PHE A 287 -5.22 -4.58 7.51
C PHE A 287 -5.80 -3.54 6.56
N ALA A 288 -7.09 -3.23 6.69
CA ALA A 288 -7.74 -2.20 5.89
C ALA A 288 -8.34 -1.13 6.80
N ILE A 289 -8.36 0.12 6.33
CA ILE A 289 -9.08 1.22 6.96
C ILE A 289 -10.15 1.77 6.03
N SER A 290 -11.27 2.21 6.59
CA SER A 290 -12.44 2.72 5.87
C SER A 290 -13.00 3.99 6.52
#